data_AF-A0A3C1VRY1-F1
#
_entry.id   AF-A0A3C1VRY1-F1
#
_cell.length_a   1.000
_cell.length_b   1.000
_cell.length_c   1.000
_cell.angle_alpha   90.00
_cell.angle_beta   90.00
_cell.angle_gamma   90.00
#
_symmetry.space_group_name_H-M   'P 1'
#
loop_
_entity.id
_entity.type
_entity.pdbx_description
1 polymer ?
#
loop_
_entity_poly.entity_id
_entity_poly.type
_entity_poly.pdbx_seq_one_letter_code
_entity_poly.pdbx_strand_id
1 'polypeptide(L)'
;MTESRVMRQLFVRARYVLSHLLTSNLSRLKLTASFLLRVPVLVLLLLTTVTPQIAAAAEINISRNQLPVHLGQYLDIYEDPERSLTIDDILAQDIPWQRSDEAIPTLGISESAFWFNLVVTSEDLAGENLILVLEGPTLDRIDFYIAHDEQIVWQETLGDTVSFDEIALPYRNPVLAFDLAQQDRETRIYFRIRSQVGIEVPLQITSAEALTKDSQSLLAFFGGFFAFLSLCFALCTVLCYIMRERQFFAYTLFFGCTLIFFLSQTGMGRVWF
;
A
#
# COMPACT_ATOMS: atom_id res chain seq x y z
N MET A 1 67.25 -23.57 66.82
CA MET A 1 65.88 -24.16 66.84
C MET A 1 64.83 -23.26 66.15
N THR A 2 65.26 -22.35 65.25
CA THR A 2 64.43 -21.24 64.76
C THR A 2 63.97 -21.40 63.30
N GLU A 3 64.63 -22.24 62.50
CA GLU A 3 64.29 -22.47 61.07
C GLU A 3 63.04 -23.34 60.83
N SER A 4 62.69 -24.22 61.78
CA SER A 4 61.55 -25.15 61.66
C SER A 4 60.17 -24.47 61.67
N ARG A 5 60.04 -23.30 62.30
CA ARG A 5 58.77 -22.55 62.40
C ARG A 5 58.41 -21.75 61.15
N VAL A 6 59.41 -21.24 60.43
CA VAL A 6 59.19 -20.42 59.23
C VAL A 6 58.74 -21.28 58.03
N MET A 7 59.32 -22.47 57.85
CA MET A 7 58.88 -23.41 56.80
C MET A 7 57.44 -23.91 56.98
N ARG A 8 57.00 -24.16 58.22
CA ARG A 8 55.61 -24.61 58.48
C ARG A 8 54.57 -23.54 58.17
N GLN A 9 54.87 -22.25 58.42
CA GLN A 9 53.93 -21.17 58.10
C GLN A 9 53.79 -20.92 56.60
N LEU A 10 54.87 -21.08 55.83
CA LEU A 10 54.83 -20.96 54.37
C LEU A 10 54.01 -22.08 53.71
N PHE A 11 54.13 -23.32 54.19
CA PHE A 11 53.33 -24.44 53.67
C PHE A 11 51.83 -24.31 53.98
N VAL A 12 51.47 -23.80 55.15
CA VAL A 12 50.05 -23.58 55.50
C VAL A 12 49.44 -22.45 54.67
N ARG A 13 50.16 -21.34 54.45
CA ARG A 13 49.69 -20.24 53.59
C ARG A 13 49.58 -20.66 52.12
N ALA A 14 50.54 -21.42 51.59
CA ALA A 14 50.50 -21.93 50.22
C ALA A 14 49.30 -22.87 50.00
N ARG A 15 49.03 -23.77 50.95
CA ARG A 15 47.90 -24.71 50.87
C ARG A 15 46.55 -24.00 50.97
N TYR A 16 46.45 -22.94 51.78
CA TYR A 16 45.24 -22.14 51.89
C TYR A 16 44.95 -21.37 50.59
N VAL A 17 45.95 -20.70 50.03
CA VAL A 17 45.83 -19.95 48.76
C VAL A 17 45.48 -20.88 47.60
N LEU A 18 46.09 -22.06 47.50
CA LEU A 18 45.78 -23.04 46.46
C LEU A 18 44.34 -23.56 46.57
N SER A 19 43.86 -23.86 47.79
CA SER A 19 42.49 -24.31 48.02
C SER A 19 41.44 -23.22 47.71
N HIS A 20 41.77 -21.96 48.00
CA HIS A 20 40.89 -20.83 47.76
C HIS A 20 40.83 -20.44 46.27
N LEU A 21 41.94 -20.61 45.53
CA LEU A 21 41.98 -20.42 44.08
C LEU A 21 41.21 -21.53 43.34
N LEU A 22 41.36 -22.79 43.76
CA LEU A 22 40.65 -23.93 43.14
C LEU A 22 39.13 -23.86 43.34
N THR A 23 38.66 -23.48 44.54
CA THR A 23 37.22 -23.36 44.83
C THR A 23 36.58 -22.16 44.13
N SER A 24 37.28 -21.03 44.02
CA SER A 24 36.77 -19.84 43.31
C SER A 24 36.60 -20.08 41.80
N ASN A 25 37.53 -20.77 41.15
CA ASN A 25 37.44 -21.10 39.72
C ASN A 25 36.31 -22.09 39.41
N LEU A 26 36.09 -23.10 40.27
CA LEU A 26 35.02 -24.08 40.07
C LEU A 26 33.61 -23.46 40.19
N SER A 27 33.41 -22.48 41.06
CA SER A 27 32.13 -21.76 41.19
C SER A 27 31.83 -20.87 39.97
N ARG A 28 32.85 -20.19 39.42
CA ARG A 28 32.73 -19.38 38.20
C ARG A 28 32.49 -20.24 36.95
N LEU A 29 33.07 -21.44 36.88
CA LEU A 29 32.82 -22.38 35.80
C LEU A 29 31.37 -22.91 35.80
N LYS A 30 30.80 -23.19 36.99
CA LYS A 30 29.41 -23.65 37.11
C LYS A 30 28.39 -22.56 36.77
N LEU A 31 28.68 -21.30 37.15
CA LEU A 31 27.80 -20.17 36.84
C LEU A 31 27.74 -19.88 35.33
N THR A 32 28.91 -19.87 34.67
CA THR A 32 29.03 -19.64 33.22
C THR A 32 28.42 -20.78 32.40
N ALA A 33 28.59 -22.04 32.82
CA ALA A 33 27.95 -23.18 32.16
C ALA A 33 26.41 -23.14 32.25
N SER A 34 25.84 -22.71 33.37
CA SER A 34 24.37 -22.58 33.53
C SER A 34 23.78 -21.44 32.69
N PHE A 35 24.54 -20.36 32.47
CA PHE A 35 24.15 -19.25 31.60
C PHE A 35 24.27 -19.63 30.12
N LEU A 36 25.35 -20.32 29.73
CA LEU A 36 25.56 -20.79 28.35
C LEU A 36 24.52 -21.81 27.88
N LEU A 37 23.90 -22.56 28.80
CA LEU A 37 22.86 -23.53 28.46
C LEU A 37 21.44 -22.94 28.41
N ARG A 38 21.19 -21.81 29.09
CA ARG A 38 19.86 -21.16 29.16
C ARG A 38 19.56 -20.24 27.99
N VAL A 39 20.59 -19.60 27.43
CA VAL A 39 20.48 -18.73 26.25
C VAL A 39 19.99 -19.48 25.00
N PRO A 40 20.52 -20.67 24.63
CA PRO A 40 20.01 -21.37 23.45
C PRO A 40 18.59 -21.90 23.66
N VAL A 41 18.20 -22.25 24.90
CA VAL A 41 16.82 -22.68 25.20
C VAL A 41 15.85 -21.52 25.07
N LEU A 42 16.22 -20.31 25.52
CA LEU A 42 15.37 -19.12 25.37
C LEU A 42 15.23 -18.70 23.90
N VAL A 43 16.30 -18.81 23.10
CA VAL A 43 16.28 -18.56 21.65
C VAL A 43 15.43 -19.62 20.93
N LEU A 44 15.54 -20.90 21.32
CA LEU A 44 14.71 -21.96 20.75
C LEU A 44 13.22 -21.80 21.10
N LEU A 45 12.90 -21.32 22.31
CA LEU A 45 11.52 -21.03 22.73
C LEU A 45 10.93 -19.80 22.03
N LEU A 46 11.76 -18.81 21.68
CA LEU A 46 11.39 -17.65 20.87
C LEU A 46 11.20 -17.99 19.38
N LEU A 47 11.89 -19.00 18.86
CA LEU A 47 11.67 -19.47 17.48
C LEU A 47 10.41 -20.32 17.33
N THR A 48 9.91 -20.96 18.40
CA THR A 48 8.69 -21.79 18.32
C THR A 48 7.37 -21.01 18.34
N THR A 49 7.39 -19.69 18.54
CA THR A 49 6.16 -18.86 18.55
C THR A 49 5.84 -18.18 17.23
N VAL A 50 6.59 -18.45 16.15
CA VAL A 50 6.16 -18.05 14.81
C VAL A 50 5.16 -19.10 14.31
N THR A 51 3.95 -19.08 14.88
CA THR A 51 2.82 -19.72 14.22
C THR A 51 2.56 -18.91 12.95
N PRO A 52 2.53 -19.52 11.76
CA PRO A 52 2.06 -18.85 10.57
C PRO A 52 0.60 -18.46 10.85
N GLN A 53 0.36 -17.17 11.02
CA GLN A 53 -0.99 -16.63 11.01
C GLN A 53 -1.48 -16.87 9.59
N ILE A 54 -2.34 -17.87 9.39
CA ILE A 54 -3.13 -17.98 8.17
C ILE A 54 -4.01 -16.74 8.19
N ALA A 55 -3.57 -15.70 7.50
CA ALA A 55 -4.34 -14.49 7.32
C ALA A 55 -5.50 -14.85 6.38
N ALA A 56 -6.63 -15.25 6.97
CA ALA A 56 -7.89 -15.11 6.26
C ALA A 56 -8.00 -13.65 5.84
N ALA A 57 -8.30 -13.39 4.58
CA ALA A 57 -8.50 -12.03 4.09
C ALA A 57 -9.50 -11.33 5.02
N ALA A 58 -9.07 -10.28 5.71
CA ALA A 58 -9.93 -9.56 6.63
C ALA A 58 -11.05 -8.91 5.82
N GLU A 59 -12.24 -9.46 6.04
CA GLU A 59 -13.51 -9.04 5.51
C GLU A 59 -13.89 -7.68 6.10
N ILE A 60 -14.29 -6.74 5.24
CA ILE A 60 -14.91 -5.49 5.68
C ILE A 60 -16.42 -5.58 5.47
N ASN A 61 -17.17 -5.44 6.57
CA ASN A 61 -18.61 -5.25 6.52
C ASN A 61 -18.90 -3.75 6.41
N ILE A 62 -19.51 -3.35 5.30
CA ILE A 62 -19.82 -1.96 4.98
C ILE A 62 -21.31 -1.71 5.14
N SER A 63 -21.67 -0.60 5.78
CA SER A 63 -23.06 -0.12 5.85
C SER A 63 -23.25 1.22 5.16
N ARG A 64 -24.49 1.54 4.77
CA ARG A 64 -24.82 2.78 4.04
C ARG A 64 -24.33 4.06 4.71
N ASN A 65 -24.43 4.14 6.04
CA ASN A 65 -24.07 5.35 6.80
C ASN A 65 -22.55 5.56 6.92
N GLN A 66 -21.72 4.62 6.47
CA GLN A 66 -20.26 4.72 6.52
C GLN A 66 -19.66 5.24 5.21
N LEU A 67 -20.44 5.29 4.12
CA LEU A 67 -19.95 5.74 2.81
C LEU A 67 -19.65 7.26 2.81
N PRO A 68 -18.53 7.70 2.22
CA PRO A 68 -17.47 6.91 1.58
C PRO A 68 -16.50 6.24 2.58
N VAL A 69 -15.98 5.06 2.22
CA VAL A 69 -15.02 4.28 3.04
C VAL A 69 -13.71 4.08 2.31
N HIS A 70 -12.59 4.46 2.92
CA HIS A 70 -11.25 4.14 2.43
C HIS A 70 -10.86 2.70 2.75
N LEU A 71 -10.26 2.02 1.78
CA LEU A 71 -10.05 0.58 1.83
C LEU A 71 -8.60 0.14 2.00
N GLY A 72 -7.63 1.07 2.05
CA GLY A 72 -6.20 0.74 2.05
C GLY A 72 -5.80 -0.34 3.05
N GLN A 73 -6.23 -0.21 4.30
CA GLN A 73 -5.92 -1.17 5.39
C GLN A 73 -6.64 -2.52 5.27
N TYR A 74 -7.63 -2.60 4.38
CA TYR A 74 -8.37 -3.83 4.10
C TYR A 74 -7.82 -4.57 2.88
N LEU A 75 -6.84 -3.98 2.19
CA LEU A 75 -6.20 -4.58 1.03
C LEU A 75 -5.15 -5.61 1.43
N ASP A 76 -5.27 -6.75 0.78
CA ASP A 76 -4.26 -7.78 0.74
C ASP A 76 -3.48 -7.64 -0.57
N ILE A 77 -2.16 -7.53 -0.48
CA ILE A 77 -1.28 -7.17 -1.60
C ILE A 77 -0.33 -8.33 -1.90
N TYR A 78 -0.11 -8.59 -3.19
CA TYR A 78 0.89 -9.52 -3.67
C TYR A 78 1.65 -8.94 -4.85
N GLU A 79 2.98 -8.98 -4.80
CA GLU A 79 3.84 -8.55 -5.91
C GLU A 79 4.10 -9.72 -6.87
N ASP A 80 3.86 -9.50 -8.16
CA ASP A 80 4.15 -10.39 -9.29
C ASP A 80 5.28 -9.76 -10.14
N PRO A 81 6.56 -10.06 -9.84
CA PRO A 81 7.70 -9.48 -10.54
C PRO A 81 7.80 -9.90 -12.01
N GLU A 82 7.34 -11.10 -12.35
CA GLU A 82 7.40 -11.63 -13.71
C GLU A 82 6.27 -11.11 -14.60
N ARG A 83 5.24 -10.51 -14.00
CA ARG A 83 4.02 -10.04 -14.67
C ARG A 83 3.28 -11.18 -15.39
N SER A 84 3.48 -12.42 -14.97
CA SER A 84 2.99 -13.60 -15.68
C SER A 84 1.65 -14.11 -15.14
N LEU A 85 1.28 -13.75 -13.90
CA LEU A 85 0.07 -14.25 -13.28
C LEU A 85 -1.18 -13.69 -13.94
N THR A 86 -2.18 -14.55 -14.10
CA THR A 86 -3.54 -14.22 -14.56
C THR A 86 -4.54 -14.35 -13.41
N ILE A 87 -5.78 -13.86 -13.59
CA ILE A 87 -6.82 -14.03 -12.58
C ILE A 87 -7.11 -15.52 -12.30
N ASP A 88 -7.05 -16.37 -13.32
CA ASP A 88 -7.25 -17.81 -13.17
C ASP A 88 -6.16 -18.44 -12.28
N ASP A 89 -4.91 -17.97 -12.41
CA ASP A 89 -3.81 -18.41 -11.54
C ASP A 89 -4.02 -17.96 -10.09
N ILE A 90 -4.49 -16.71 -9.89
CA ILE A 90 -4.79 -16.14 -8.58
C ILE A 90 -5.92 -16.91 -7.88
N LEU A 91 -6.93 -17.37 -8.63
CA LEU A 91 -8.03 -18.18 -8.10
C LEU A 91 -7.63 -19.64 -7.85
N ALA A 92 -6.69 -20.19 -8.63
CA ALA A 92 -6.29 -21.60 -8.54
C ALA A 92 -5.20 -21.87 -7.51
N GLN A 93 -4.39 -20.87 -7.16
CA GLN A 93 -3.22 -21.01 -6.29
C GLN A 93 -3.46 -20.39 -4.91
N ASP A 94 -2.79 -20.91 -3.89
CA ASP A 94 -2.75 -20.29 -2.57
C ASP A 94 -1.68 -19.19 -2.57
N ILE A 95 -2.10 -17.97 -2.92
CA ILE A 95 -1.23 -16.80 -3.00
C ILE A 95 -0.88 -16.30 -1.59
N PRO A 96 0.41 -16.09 -1.27
CA PRO A 96 0.83 -15.58 0.04
C PRO A 96 0.59 -14.07 0.13
N TRP A 97 -0.66 -13.69 0.30
CA TRP A 97 -1.08 -12.31 0.42
C TRP A 97 -0.47 -11.62 1.65
N GLN A 98 -0.03 -10.38 1.47
CA GLN A 98 0.43 -9.52 2.55
C GLN A 98 -0.57 -8.40 2.80
N ARG A 99 -1.13 -8.36 4.02
CA ARG A 99 -2.00 -7.28 4.47
C ARG A 99 -1.29 -5.93 4.42
N SER A 100 -1.97 -4.91 3.92
CA SER A 100 -1.53 -3.53 4.02
C SER A 100 -1.78 -2.95 5.42
N ASP A 101 -0.79 -2.23 5.93
CA ASP A 101 -0.88 -1.47 7.19
C ASP A 101 -1.18 0.03 6.95
N GLU A 102 -1.32 0.45 5.68
CA GLU A 102 -1.44 1.85 5.29
C GLU A 102 -2.86 2.19 4.85
N ALA A 103 -3.32 3.40 5.18
CA ALA A 103 -4.60 3.90 4.67
C ALA A 103 -4.57 4.10 3.14
N ILE A 104 -3.38 4.37 2.58
CA ILE A 104 -3.11 4.51 1.16
C ILE A 104 -1.82 3.71 0.89
N PRO A 105 -1.90 2.46 0.44
CA PRO A 105 -0.73 1.64 0.15
C PRO A 105 0.17 2.34 -0.88
N THR A 106 1.42 2.58 -0.50
CA THR A 106 2.42 3.24 -1.34
C THR A 106 3.53 2.26 -1.70
N LEU A 107 3.52 1.77 -2.94
CA LEU A 107 4.47 0.77 -3.44
C LEU A 107 5.65 1.40 -4.18
N GLY A 108 5.55 2.70 -4.48
CA GLY A 108 6.60 3.44 -5.19
C GLY A 108 6.71 3.04 -6.66
N ILE A 109 7.86 3.36 -7.27
CA ILE A 109 8.12 3.02 -8.67
C ILE A 109 8.66 1.60 -8.72
N SER A 110 7.93 0.71 -9.37
CA SER A 110 8.34 -0.66 -9.61
C SER A 110 7.94 -1.09 -11.00
N GLU A 111 8.72 -2.00 -11.56
CA GLU A 111 8.39 -2.67 -12.81
C GLU A 111 7.43 -3.84 -12.58
N SER A 112 7.25 -4.35 -11.37
CA SER A 112 6.38 -5.50 -11.10
C SER A 112 4.91 -5.19 -11.37
N ALA A 113 4.09 -6.24 -11.55
CA ALA A 113 2.65 -6.11 -11.43
C ALA A 113 2.26 -6.33 -9.96
N PHE A 114 1.29 -5.58 -9.46
CA PHE A 114 0.79 -5.77 -8.10
C PHE A 114 -0.65 -6.25 -8.15
N TRP A 115 -0.89 -7.37 -7.49
CA TRP A 115 -2.21 -7.91 -7.26
C TRP A 115 -2.72 -7.45 -5.91
N PHE A 116 -4.02 -7.18 -5.88
CA PHE A 116 -4.74 -6.78 -4.70
C PHE A 116 -5.99 -7.63 -4.56
N ASN A 117 -6.30 -7.97 -3.33
CA ASN A 117 -7.50 -8.70 -2.95
C ASN A 117 -8.23 -7.92 -1.86
N LEU A 118 -9.55 -7.85 -1.98
CA LEU A 118 -10.46 -7.22 -1.03
C LEU A 118 -11.70 -8.08 -0.89
N VAL A 119 -12.11 -8.36 0.34
CA VAL A 119 -13.36 -9.07 0.63
C VAL A 119 -14.33 -8.10 1.28
N VAL A 120 -15.48 -7.88 0.64
CA VAL A 120 -16.51 -6.95 1.07
C VAL A 120 -17.80 -7.71 1.37
N THR A 121 -18.40 -7.43 2.52
CA THR A 121 -19.76 -7.84 2.87
C THR A 121 -20.62 -6.65 3.25
N SER A 122 -21.94 -6.85 3.19
CA SER A 122 -22.90 -5.86 3.66
C SER A 122 -24.24 -6.51 3.98
N GLU A 123 -24.92 -5.97 4.98
CA GLU A 123 -26.26 -6.38 5.37
C GLU A 123 -27.36 -5.53 4.68
N ASP A 124 -27.08 -4.28 4.32
CA ASP A 124 -28.06 -3.25 3.93
C ASP A 124 -27.79 -2.56 2.57
N LEU A 125 -26.76 -2.98 1.84
CA LEU A 125 -26.35 -2.40 0.55
C LEU A 125 -26.70 -3.26 -0.67
N ALA A 126 -27.44 -4.35 -0.50
CA ALA A 126 -27.89 -5.17 -1.63
C ALA A 126 -28.78 -4.34 -2.58
N GLY A 127 -28.34 -4.18 -3.84
CA GLY A 127 -29.04 -3.39 -4.86
C GLY A 127 -28.75 -1.88 -4.84
N GLU A 128 -27.82 -1.42 -4.00
CA GLU A 128 -27.27 -0.06 -4.10
C GLU A 128 -26.23 0.02 -5.21
N ASN A 129 -26.24 1.12 -5.96
CA ASN A 129 -25.23 1.39 -7.00
C ASN A 129 -23.93 1.86 -6.34
N LEU A 130 -23.08 0.91 -5.96
CA LEU A 130 -21.77 1.18 -5.40
C LEU A 130 -20.75 1.46 -6.50
N ILE A 131 -19.83 2.37 -6.18
CA ILE A 131 -18.72 2.73 -7.04
C ILE A 131 -17.43 2.54 -6.25
N LEU A 132 -16.55 1.72 -6.78
CA LEU A 132 -15.17 1.61 -6.36
C LEU A 132 -14.38 2.70 -7.08
N VAL A 133 -13.78 3.61 -6.33
CA VAL A 133 -12.98 4.72 -6.86
C VAL A 133 -11.53 4.49 -6.46
N LEU A 134 -10.65 4.47 -7.46
CA LEU A 134 -9.21 4.48 -7.24
C LEU A 134 -8.68 5.86 -7.63
N GLU A 135 -8.27 6.68 -6.66
CA GLU A 135 -7.82 8.06 -6.90
C GLU A 135 -6.39 8.15 -7.45
N GLY A 136 -6.15 7.49 -8.59
CA GLY A 136 -4.86 7.46 -9.28
C GLY A 136 -5.04 7.67 -10.79
N PRO A 137 -5.32 8.92 -11.25
CA PRO A 137 -5.61 9.19 -12.67
C PRO A 137 -4.44 8.88 -13.61
N THR A 138 -3.21 8.84 -13.09
CA THR A 138 -1.97 8.60 -13.85
C THR A 138 -1.51 7.15 -13.81
N LEU A 139 -2.30 6.22 -13.26
CA LEU A 139 -1.96 4.80 -13.26
C LEU A 139 -2.14 4.24 -14.68
N ASP A 140 -1.09 3.61 -15.22
CA ASP A 140 -1.10 3.20 -16.63
C ASP A 140 -2.22 2.19 -16.93
N ARG A 141 -2.32 1.12 -16.15
CA ARG A 141 -3.30 0.05 -16.36
C ARG A 141 -3.70 -0.61 -15.05
N ILE A 142 -5.01 -0.77 -14.88
CA ILE A 142 -5.64 -1.47 -13.77
C ILE A 142 -6.64 -2.46 -14.35
N ASP A 143 -6.48 -3.75 -14.09
CA ASP A 143 -7.46 -4.76 -14.46
C ASP A 143 -8.26 -5.14 -13.20
N PHE A 144 -9.56 -4.87 -13.18
CA PHE A 144 -10.49 -5.21 -12.10
C PHE A 144 -11.24 -6.51 -12.40
N TYR A 145 -11.44 -7.32 -11.37
CA TYR A 145 -12.20 -8.56 -11.42
C TYR A 145 -13.09 -8.66 -10.19
N ILE A 146 -14.37 -8.90 -10.39
CA ILE A 146 -15.34 -9.09 -9.31
C ILE A 146 -15.76 -10.54 -9.30
N ALA A 147 -15.62 -11.17 -8.13
CA ALA A 147 -15.96 -12.56 -7.91
C ALA A 147 -17.09 -12.68 -6.88
N HIS A 148 -18.10 -13.47 -7.20
CA HIS A 148 -19.12 -13.95 -6.27
C HIS A 148 -18.98 -15.47 -6.17
N ASP A 149 -18.88 -16.01 -4.95
CA ASP A 149 -18.69 -17.46 -4.72
C ASP A 149 -17.53 -18.06 -5.56
N GLU A 150 -16.38 -17.35 -5.61
CA GLU A 150 -15.17 -17.70 -6.38
C GLU A 150 -15.32 -17.71 -7.92
N GLN A 151 -16.46 -17.27 -8.45
CA GLN A 151 -16.68 -17.13 -9.89
C GLN A 151 -16.59 -15.67 -10.29
N ILE A 152 -15.77 -15.37 -11.31
CA ILE A 152 -15.70 -14.02 -11.88
C ILE A 152 -17.03 -13.70 -12.58
N VAL A 153 -17.75 -12.71 -12.05
CA VAL A 153 -19.02 -12.21 -12.59
C VAL A 153 -18.85 -10.96 -13.43
N TRP A 154 -17.77 -10.21 -13.20
CA TRP A 154 -17.47 -8.97 -13.93
C TRP A 154 -15.96 -8.75 -14.04
N GLN A 155 -15.54 -8.15 -15.15
CA GLN A 155 -14.15 -7.74 -15.37
C GLN A 155 -14.12 -6.45 -16.20
N GLU A 156 -13.21 -5.54 -15.86
CA GLU A 156 -13.02 -4.29 -16.60
C GLU A 156 -11.58 -3.83 -16.50
N THR A 157 -11.03 -3.30 -17.59
CA THR A 157 -9.68 -2.73 -17.64
C THR A 157 -9.78 -1.22 -17.71
N LEU A 158 -9.12 -0.53 -16.77
CA LEU A 158 -9.07 0.92 -16.65
C LEU A 158 -7.60 1.41 -16.64
N GLY A 159 -7.40 2.71 -16.67
CA GLY A 159 -6.08 3.35 -16.58
C GLY A 159 -5.83 4.39 -17.67
N ASP A 160 -4.72 5.13 -17.55
CA ASP A 160 -4.38 6.19 -18.50
C ASP A 160 -3.96 5.66 -19.88
N THR A 161 -3.47 4.42 -19.95
CA THR A 161 -3.12 3.79 -21.25
C THR A 161 -4.31 3.18 -21.98
N VAL A 162 -5.48 3.10 -21.33
CA VAL A 162 -6.72 2.56 -21.90
C VAL A 162 -7.45 3.66 -22.66
N SER A 163 -8.05 3.34 -23.80
CA SER A 163 -8.83 4.32 -24.56
C SER A 163 -10.05 4.79 -23.75
N PHE A 164 -10.30 6.10 -23.72
CA PHE A 164 -11.41 6.64 -22.95
C PHE A 164 -12.78 6.15 -23.45
N ASP A 165 -12.89 5.84 -24.75
CA ASP A 165 -14.12 5.31 -25.37
C ASP A 165 -14.42 3.85 -25.00
N GLU A 166 -13.43 3.12 -24.45
CA GLU A 166 -13.59 1.72 -24.02
C GLU A 166 -14.05 1.61 -22.55
N ILE A 167 -14.02 2.72 -21.80
CA ILE A 167 -14.34 2.77 -20.37
C ILE A 167 -15.86 2.90 -20.19
N ALA A 168 -16.47 1.99 -19.41
CA ALA A 168 -17.93 1.97 -19.25
C ALA A 168 -18.46 3.21 -18.51
N LEU A 169 -17.72 3.67 -17.48
CA LEU A 169 -18.03 4.86 -16.72
C LEU A 169 -16.90 5.89 -16.82
N PRO A 170 -16.93 6.79 -17.83
CA PRO A 170 -15.88 7.78 -18.01
C PRO A 170 -15.84 8.77 -16.84
N TYR A 171 -14.73 8.76 -16.11
CA TYR A 171 -14.48 9.68 -15.00
C TYR A 171 -12.99 10.06 -14.95
N ARG A 172 -12.65 11.15 -14.25
CA ARG A 172 -11.26 11.63 -14.16
C ARG A 172 -10.32 10.61 -13.51
N ASN A 173 -10.86 9.85 -12.55
CA ASN A 173 -10.18 8.77 -11.85
C ASN A 173 -10.73 7.43 -12.35
N PRO A 174 -9.95 6.34 -12.34
CA PRO A 174 -10.47 5.00 -12.53
C PRO A 174 -11.62 4.69 -11.55
N VAL A 175 -12.79 4.40 -12.10
CA VAL A 175 -13.99 4.05 -11.34
C VAL A 175 -14.62 2.79 -11.89
N LEU A 176 -15.07 1.92 -10.99
CA LEU A 176 -15.76 0.69 -11.32
C LEU A 176 -17.11 0.69 -10.60
N ALA A 177 -18.20 0.65 -11.36
CA ALA A 177 -19.53 0.40 -10.80
C ALA A 177 -19.67 -1.11 -10.55
N PHE A 178 -20.17 -1.48 -9.37
CA PHE A 178 -20.35 -2.88 -9.03
C PHE A 178 -21.54 -3.11 -8.10
N ASP A 179 -22.09 -4.32 -8.20
CA ASP A 179 -23.12 -4.81 -7.32
C ASP A 179 -22.51 -5.79 -6.31
N LEU A 180 -22.94 -5.66 -5.06
CA LEU A 180 -22.66 -6.68 -4.04
C LEU A 180 -23.48 -7.93 -4.34
N ALA A 181 -22.91 -9.07 -3.95
CA ALA A 181 -23.64 -10.34 -3.90
C ALA A 181 -24.90 -10.20 -3.02
N GLN A 182 -25.90 -11.06 -3.25
CA GLN A 182 -27.13 -11.08 -2.45
C GLN A 182 -26.83 -11.29 -0.96
N GLN A 183 -27.74 -10.81 -0.10
CA GLN A 183 -27.60 -10.75 1.37
C GLN A 183 -26.81 -11.93 1.98
N ASP A 184 -25.85 -11.58 2.85
CA ASP A 184 -24.93 -12.47 3.57
C ASP A 184 -23.88 -13.21 2.71
N ARG A 185 -23.70 -12.84 1.44
CA ARG A 185 -22.58 -13.36 0.62
C ARG A 185 -21.43 -12.38 0.50
N GLU A 186 -20.23 -12.93 0.53
CA GLU A 186 -18.98 -12.20 0.29
C GLU A 186 -18.86 -11.82 -1.19
N THR A 187 -18.56 -10.54 -1.43
CA THR A 187 -18.11 -10.06 -2.74
C THR A 187 -16.60 -9.88 -2.66
N ARG A 188 -15.87 -10.62 -3.50
CA ARG A 188 -14.42 -10.50 -3.56
C ARG A 188 -14.01 -9.69 -4.78
N ILE A 189 -13.20 -8.68 -4.56
CA ILE A 189 -12.70 -7.78 -5.60
C ILE A 189 -11.21 -8.00 -5.71
N TYR A 190 -10.79 -8.51 -6.86
CA TYR A 190 -9.38 -8.59 -7.23
C TYR A 190 -9.07 -7.46 -8.20
N PHE A 191 -7.90 -6.87 -8.05
CA PHE A 191 -7.42 -5.95 -9.08
C PHE A 191 -5.91 -6.05 -9.23
N ARG A 192 -5.47 -5.81 -10.47
CA ARG A 192 -4.08 -5.88 -10.85
C ARG A 192 -3.65 -4.50 -11.35
N ILE A 193 -2.64 -3.91 -10.73
CA ILE A 193 -2.08 -2.62 -11.14
C ILE A 193 -0.71 -2.85 -11.78
N ARG A 194 -0.50 -2.20 -12.92
CA ARG A 194 0.81 -2.06 -13.56
C ARG A 194 0.98 -0.61 -13.97
N SER A 195 2.06 0.01 -13.52
CA SER A 195 2.38 1.40 -13.82
C SER A 195 3.89 1.60 -13.92
N GLN A 196 4.35 2.48 -14.81
CA GLN A 196 5.74 2.95 -14.87
C GLN A 196 5.99 4.13 -13.93
N VAL A 197 4.93 4.76 -13.44
CA VAL A 197 4.96 5.83 -12.43
C VAL A 197 4.74 5.20 -11.04
N GLY A 198 5.05 5.95 -9.99
CA GLY A 198 4.84 5.51 -8.62
C GLY A 198 3.41 5.01 -8.38
N ILE A 199 3.30 3.82 -7.79
CA ILE A 199 2.02 3.18 -7.49
C ILE A 199 1.61 3.58 -6.07
N GLU A 200 0.55 4.37 -5.99
CA GLU A 200 -0.21 4.68 -4.78
C GLU A 200 -1.64 4.19 -4.99
N VAL A 201 -2.23 3.57 -3.96
CA VAL A 201 -3.55 2.91 -4.07
C VAL A 201 -4.59 3.54 -3.13
N PRO A 202 -4.98 4.81 -3.34
CA PRO A 202 -6.07 5.43 -2.60
C PRO A 202 -7.41 4.87 -3.10
N LEU A 203 -7.77 3.68 -2.58
CA LEU A 203 -9.00 2.98 -2.94
C LEU A 203 -10.12 3.34 -1.95
N GLN A 204 -11.31 3.61 -2.46
CA GLN A 204 -12.50 3.86 -1.66
C GLN A 204 -13.76 3.28 -2.30
N ILE A 205 -14.72 2.90 -1.46
CA ILE A 205 -16.10 2.59 -1.90
C ILE A 205 -16.99 3.78 -1.55
N THR A 206 -17.83 4.19 -2.50
CA THR A 206 -18.81 5.25 -2.34
C THR A 206 -20.09 4.91 -3.10
N SER A 207 -21.17 5.67 -2.90
CA SER A 207 -22.38 5.57 -3.71
C SER A 207 -22.29 6.50 -4.93
N ALA A 208 -23.02 6.17 -6.00
CA ALA A 208 -23.10 7.02 -7.19
C ALA A 208 -23.58 8.45 -6.88
N GLU A 209 -24.52 8.60 -5.94
CA GLU A 209 -25.03 9.91 -5.51
C GLU A 209 -23.95 10.72 -4.78
N ALA A 210 -23.24 10.09 -3.84
CA ALA A 210 -22.17 10.74 -3.09
C ALA A 210 -21.02 11.17 -4.00
N LEU A 211 -20.61 10.31 -4.94
CA LEU A 211 -19.58 10.63 -5.93
C LEU A 211 -19.99 11.82 -6.79
N THR A 212 -21.23 11.83 -7.29
CA THR A 212 -21.74 12.93 -8.13
C THR A 212 -21.74 14.24 -7.35
N LYS A 213 -22.19 14.23 -6.09
CA LYS A 213 -22.21 15.41 -5.24
C LYS A 213 -20.82 15.98 -4.98
N ASP A 214 -19.85 15.11 -4.68
CA ASP A 214 -18.46 15.52 -4.45
C ASP A 214 -17.84 16.10 -5.73
N SER A 215 -18.06 15.42 -6.86
CA SER A 215 -17.52 15.80 -8.17
C SER A 215 -17.93 17.20 -8.63
N GLN A 216 -19.14 17.67 -8.28
CA GLN A 216 -19.64 18.98 -8.73
C GLN A 216 -18.81 20.15 -8.17
N SER A 217 -18.49 20.10 -6.88
CA SER A 217 -17.72 21.17 -6.24
C SER A 217 -16.27 21.19 -6.75
N LEU A 218 -15.71 20.01 -6.94
CA LEU A 218 -14.37 19.79 -7.45
C LEU A 218 -14.23 20.19 -8.93
N LEU A 219 -15.22 19.90 -9.78
CA LEU A 219 -15.23 20.37 -11.17
C LEU A 219 -15.28 21.90 -11.26
N ALA A 220 -16.07 22.56 -10.41
CA ALA A 220 -16.11 24.02 -10.35
C ALA A 220 -14.77 24.61 -9.93
N PHE A 221 -14.11 24.00 -8.94
CA PHE A 221 -12.76 24.36 -8.52
C PHE A 221 -11.74 24.21 -9.66
N PHE A 222 -11.70 23.04 -10.31
CA PHE A 222 -10.79 22.82 -11.44
C PHE A 222 -11.08 23.76 -12.60
N GLY A 223 -12.35 23.99 -12.93
CA GLY A 223 -12.75 24.95 -13.97
C GLY A 223 -12.20 26.36 -13.69
N GLY A 224 -12.35 26.85 -12.46
CA GLY A 224 -11.78 28.14 -12.04
C GLY A 224 -10.24 28.15 -12.08
N PHE A 225 -9.59 27.09 -11.59
CA PHE A 225 -8.14 26.94 -11.57
C PHE A 225 -7.54 26.95 -12.98
N PHE A 226 -8.07 26.14 -13.90
CA PHE A 226 -7.59 26.08 -15.28
C PHE A 226 -7.96 27.32 -16.09
N ALA A 227 -9.10 27.97 -15.82
CA ALA A 227 -9.43 29.27 -16.42
C ALA A 227 -8.43 30.35 -16.01
N PHE A 228 -8.04 30.39 -14.73
CA PHE A 228 -7.02 31.31 -14.24
C PHE A 228 -5.64 31.05 -14.87
N LEU A 229 -5.19 29.79 -14.93
CA LEU A 229 -3.93 29.43 -15.60
C LEU A 229 -3.95 29.78 -17.09
N SER A 230 -5.07 29.52 -17.77
CA SER A 230 -5.26 29.86 -19.19
C SER A 230 -5.22 31.37 -19.42
N LEU A 231 -5.84 32.16 -18.53
CA LEU A 231 -5.80 33.61 -18.58
C LEU A 231 -4.36 34.13 -18.40
N CYS A 232 -3.62 33.63 -17.41
CA CYS A 232 -2.22 33.96 -17.20
C CYS A 232 -1.36 33.60 -18.42
N PHE A 233 -1.55 32.42 -19.00
CA PHE A 233 -0.89 32.00 -20.23
C PHE A 233 -1.18 32.95 -21.40
N ALA A 234 -2.46 33.29 -21.62
CA ALA A 234 -2.88 34.19 -22.69
C ALA A 234 -2.30 35.61 -22.51
N LEU A 235 -2.37 36.17 -21.30
CA LEU A 235 -1.82 37.49 -20.98
C LEU A 235 -0.29 37.51 -21.19
N CYS A 236 0.42 36.50 -20.68
CA CYS A 236 1.87 36.38 -20.90
C CYS A 236 2.23 36.26 -22.39
N THR A 237 1.43 35.52 -23.16
CA THR A 237 1.61 35.38 -24.61
C THR A 237 1.46 36.73 -25.32
N VAL A 238 0.42 37.50 -24.99
CA VAL A 238 0.18 38.84 -25.53
C VAL A 238 1.32 39.79 -25.15
N LEU A 239 1.75 39.79 -23.87
CA LEU A 239 2.87 40.62 -23.41
C LEU A 239 4.19 40.22 -24.08
N CYS A 240 4.43 38.93 -24.29
CA CYS A 240 5.59 38.44 -25.02
C CYS A 240 5.59 38.96 -26.45
N TYR A 241 4.44 38.96 -27.12
CA TYR A 241 4.30 39.48 -28.48
C TYR A 241 4.53 41.00 -28.57
N ILE A 242 4.00 41.77 -27.61
CA ILE A 242 4.12 43.24 -27.60
C ILE A 242 5.52 43.70 -27.18
N MET A 243 6.01 43.24 -26.03
CA MET A 243 7.25 43.73 -25.43
C MET A 243 8.49 43.08 -26.05
N ARG A 244 8.36 41.85 -26.56
CA ARG A 244 9.45 41.06 -27.18
C ARG A 244 10.66 40.85 -26.26
N GLU A 245 10.46 40.93 -24.96
CA GLU A 245 11.49 40.64 -23.96
C GLU A 245 11.53 39.13 -23.63
N ARG A 246 12.74 38.64 -23.38
CA ARG A 246 12.98 37.21 -23.08
C ARG A 246 12.27 36.74 -21.81
N GLN A 247 12.02 37.63 -20.86
CA GLN A 247 11.35 37.30 -19.60
C GLN A 247 9.89 36.86 -19.83
N PHE A 248 9.13 37.57 -20.67
CA PHE A 248 7.74 37.20 -20.99
C PHE A 248 7.63 35.90 -21.77
N PHE A 249 8.63 35.57 -22.61
CA PHE A 249 8.70 34.27 -23.26
C PHE A 249 8.85 33.13 -22.23
N ALA A 250 9.75 33.31 -21.25
CA ALA A 250 9.93 32.33 -20.18
C ALA A 250 8.64 32.14 -19.35
N TYR A 251 7.92 33.21 -19.02
CA TYR A 251 6.64 33.12 -18.32
C TYR A 251 5.55 32.43 -19.14
N THR A 252 5.49 32.71 -20.44
CA THR A 252 4.54 32.04 -21.35
C THR A 252 4.78 30.54 -21.36
N LEU A 253 6.04 30.12 -21.51
CA LEU A 253 6.40 28.70 -21.49
C LEU A 253 6.13 28.07 -20.12
N PHE A 254 6.41 28.77 -19.02
CA PHE A 254 6.09 28.31 -17.68
C PHE A 254 4.60 28.03 -17.51
N PHE A 255 3.72 28.98 -17.84
CA PHE A 255 2.28 28.78 -17.70
C PHE A 255 1.76 27.70 -18.66
N GLY A 256 2.27 27.63 -19.89
CA GLY A 256 1.89 26.59 -20.86
C GLY A 256 2.25 25.19 -20.37
N CYS A 257 3.50 24.98 -19.93
CA CYS A 257 3.94 23.70 -19.37
C CYS A 257 3.18 23.35 -18.09
N THR A 258 2.92 24.34 -17.22
CA THR A 258 2.14 24.14 -15.98
C THR A 258 0.72 23.70 -16.28
N LEU A 259 0.08 24.26 -17.30
CA LEU A 259 -1.28 23.91 -17.72
C LEU A 259 -1.34 22.45 -18.19
N ILE A 260 -0.41 22.05 -19.07
CA ILE A 260 -0.30 20.66 -19.55
C ILE A 260 -0.03 19.70 -18.40
N PHE A 261 0.91 20.06 -17.52
CA PHE A 261 1.28 19.25 -16.36
C PHE A 261 0.08 19.01 -15.44
N PHE A 262 -0.66 20.05 -15.06
CA PHE A 262 -1.82 19.88 -14.19
C PHE A 262 -2.98 19.18 -14.89
N LEU A 263 -3.20 19.38 -16.19
CA LEU A 263 -4.22 18.62 -16.95
C LEU A 263 -3.94 17.11 -16.91
N SER A 264 -2.68 16.71 -17.05
CA SER A 264 -2.25 15.31 -16.94
C SER A 264 -2.37 14.80 -15.50
N GLN A 265 -1.79 15.49 -14.52
CA GLN A 265 -1.78 15.04 -13.12
C GLN A 265 -3.17 14.94 -12.48
N THR A 266 -4.13 15.74 -12.93
CA THR A 266 -5.50 15.76 -12.35
C THR A 266 -6.46 14.80 -13.04
N GLY A 267 -6.06 14.19 -14.16
CA GLY A 267 -6.92 13.40 -15.04
C GLY A 267 -7.89 14.22 -15.88
N MET A 268 -7.96 15.54 -15.68
CA MET A 268 -8.90 16.43 -16.36
C MET A 268 -8.62 16.55 -17.87
N GLY A 269 -7.38 16.32 -18.30
CA GLY A 269 -7.00 16.28 -19.70
C GLY A 269 -7.85 15.29 -20.51
N ARG A 270 -8.08 14.09 -19.98
CA ARG A 270 -8.88 13.03 -20.63
C ARG A 270 -10.37 13.34 -20.69
N VAL A 271 -10.87 14.14 -19.74
CA VAL A 271 -12.30 14.46 -19.62
C VAL A 271 -12.68 15.62 -20.52
N TRP A 272 -11.77 16.57 -20.77
CA TRP A 272 -12.06 17.81 -21.49
C TRP A 272 -11.57 17.86 -22.94
N PHE A 273 -10.63 17.01 -23.34
CA PHE A 273 -10.01 17.01 -24.68
C PHE A 273 -10.05 15.61 -25.30
#